data_AF-A0A660A922-F1
#
_entry.id   AF-A0A660A922-F1
#
_cell.length_a   1.000
_cell.length_b   1.000
_cell.length_c   1.000
_cell.angle_alpha   90.00
_cell.angle_beta   90.00
_cell.angle_gamma   90.00
#
_symmetry.space_group_name_H-M   'P 1'
#
loop_
_entity.id
_entity.type
_entity.pdbx_description
1 polymer ?
#
loop_
_entity_poly.entity_id
_entity_poly.type
_entity_poly.pdbx_seq_one_letter_code
_entity_poly.pdbx_strand_id
1 'polypeptide(L)'
;YHLQMKYFLTANLIALTILGLNSLWKYYQFREKIKILQEFIYVNELDTLSLPSDKAYRSLILKLKEAEAAQLLQQIKQQKNIESLIKMWSHQMKLPLSALSLMVQTQSTDVKEYQQQVFRLEKYLNNLLSYLKFKQHHDDFRFQIVSV
;
A
#
# COMPACT_ATOMS: atom_id res chain seq x y z
N TYR A 1 -44.11 -55.87 -30.03
CA TYR A 1 -43.73 -55.25 -28.75
C TYR A 1 -43.46 -53.77 -28.97
N HIS A 2 -44.48 -52.91 -28.86
CA HIS A 2 -44.30 -51.46 -28.90
C HIS A 2 -43.75 -51.01 -27.54
N LEU A 3 -42.45 -50.71 -27.48
CA LEU A 3 -41.85 -50.06 -26.34
C LEU A 3 -42.57 -48.72 -26.16
N GLN A 4 -43.38 -48.60 -25.11
CA GLN A 4 -44.26 -47.46 -24.93
C GLN A 4 -43.38 -46.22 -24.74
N MET A 5 -43.31 -45.35 -25.76
CA MET A 5 -42.55 -44.09 -25.79
C MET A 5 -42.71 -43.24 -24.53
N LYS A 6 -43.81 -43.45 -23.81
CA LYS A 6 -44.12 -42.90 -22.49
C LYS A 6 -43.01 -43.15 -21.44
N TYR A 7 -42.40 -44.34 -21.39
CA TYR A 7 -41.34 -44.64 -20.42
C TYR A 7 -40.03 -43.88 -20.70
N PHE A 8 -39.72 -43.64 -21.97
CA PHE A 8 -38.54 -42.85 -22.34
C PHE A 8 -38.76 -41.37 -22.01
N LEU A 9 -39.96 -40.85 -22.26
CA LEU A 9 -40.34 -39.47 -21.90
C LEU A 9 -40.32 -39.25 -20.38
N THR A 10 -40.84 -40.18 -19.58
CA THR A 10 -40.80 -40.04 -18.11
C THR A 10 -39.39 -40.12 -17.56
N ALA A 11 -38.53 -41.01 -18.08
CA ALA A 11 -37.12 -41.08 -17.68
C ALA A 11 -36.36 -39.79 -18.03
N ASN A 12 -36.61 -39.21 -19.21
CA ASN A 12 -36.00 -37.94 -19.62
C ASN A 12 -36.46 -36.76 -18.74
N LEU A 13 -37.75 -36.70 -18.40
CA LEU A 13 -38.30 -35.72 -17.47
C LEU A 13 -37.65 -35.80 -16.08
N ILE A 14 -37.48 -37.03 -15.55
CA ILE A 14 -36.81 -37.24 -14.26
C ILE A 14 -35.33 -36.83 -14.33
N ALA A 15 -34.63 -37.14 -15.43
CA ALA A 15 -33.24 -36.71 -15.61
C ALA A 15 -33.12 -35.18 -15.65
N LEU A 16 -34.03 -34.49 -16.35
CA LEU A 16 -34.05 -33.02 -16.44
C LEU A 16 -34.35 -32.37 -15.08
N THR A 17 -35.25 -32.92 -14.28
CA THR A 17 -35.52 -32.38 -12.94
C THR A 17 -34.34 -32.56 -12.00
N ILE A 18 -33.67 -33.73 -12.02
CA ILE A 18 -32.46 -33.98 -11.21
C ILE A 18 -31.31 -33.05 -11.65
N LEU A 19 -31.08 -32.89 -12.96
CA LEU A 19 -30.07 -31.96 -13.48
C LEU A 19 -30.39 -30.52 -13.12
N GLY A 20 -31.66 -30.12 -13.24
CA GLY A 20 -32.13 -28.79 -12.85
C GLY A 20 -31.89 -28.50 -11.37
N LEU A 21 -32.24 -29.42 -10.48
CA LEU A 21 -32.01 -29.30 -9.04
C LEU A 21 -30.51 -29.23 -8.70
N ASN A 22 -29.68 -30.08 -9.32
CA ASN A 22 -28.23 -30.05 -9.11
C ASN A 22 -27.61 -28.72 -9.56
N SER A 23 -28.05 -28.23 -10.73
CA SER A 23 -27.59 -26.96 -11.29
C SER A 23 -28.01 -25.77 -10.42
N LEU A 24 -29.24 -25.75 -9.92
CA LEU A 24 -29.72 -24.73 -9.01
C LEU A 24 -28.92 -24.75 -7.70
N TRP A 25 -28.68 -25.92 -7.11
CA TRP A 25 -27.92 -26.03 -5.86
C TRP A 25 -26.47 -25.52 -6.02
N LYS A 26 -25.79 -25.90 -7.10
CA LYS A 26 -24.44 -25.38 -7.41
C LYS A 26 -24.44 -23.87 -7.66
N TYR A 27 -25.47 -23.37 -8.34
CA TYR A 27 -25.60 -21.93 -8.60
C TYR A 27 -25.82 -21.14 -7.30
N TYR A 28 -26.62 -21.64 -6.37
CA TYR A 28 -26.77 -21.05 -5.04
C TYR A 28 -25.46 -21.02 -4.28
N GLN A 29 -24.72 -22.14 -4.26
CA GLN A 29 -23.41 -22.21 -3.61
C GLN A 29 -22.42 -21.21 -4.24
N PHE A 30 -22.44 -21.05 -5.56
CA PHE A 30 -21.58 -20.08 -6.27
C PHE A 30 -21.95 -18.62 -5.94
N ARG A 31 -23.25 -18.31 -5.84
CA ARG A 31 -23.75 -16.99 -5.44
C ARG A 31 -23.28 -16.60 -4.04
N GLU A 32 -23.31 -17.53 -3.09
CA GLU A 32 -22.76 -17.28 -1.74
C GLU A 32 -21.25 -17.06 -1.78
N LYS A 33 -20.50 -17.86 -2.55
CA LYS A 33 -19.05 -17.66 -2.72
C LYS A 33 -18.71 -16.26 -3.26
N ILE A 34 -19.47 -15.75 -4.23
CA ILE A 34 -19.24 -14.41 -4.77
C ILE A 34 -19.58 -13.32 -3.74
N LYS A 35 -20.64 -13.47 -2.95
CA LYS A 35 -20.94 -12.51 -1.88
C LYS A 35 -19.83 -12.43 -0.84
N ILE A 36 -19.33 -13.58 -0.38
CA ILE A 36 -18.19 -13.65 0.55
C ILE A 36 -16.98 -12.95 -0.03
N LEU A 37 -16.71 -13.12 -1.33
CA LEU A 37 -15.56 -12.51 -2.01
C LEU A 37 -15.70 -11.00 -2.22
N GLN A 38 -16.93 -10.49 -2.38
CA GLN A 38 -17.24 -9.07 -2.58
C GLN A 38 -17.30 -8.28 -1.26
N GLU A 39 -17.78 -8.90 -0.19
CA GLU A 39 -17.87 -8.29 1.16
C GLU A 39 -16.71 -8.71 2.07
N PHE A 40 -15.66 -9.31 1.52
CA PHE A 40 -14.54 -9.82 2.30
C PHE A 40 -13.76 -8.72 3.02
N ILE A 41 -14.09 -8.48 4.29
CA ILE A 41 -13.38 -7.50 5.12
C ILE A 41 -12.23 -8.19 5.88
N TYR A 42 -12.33 -9.48 6.22
CA TYR A 42 -11.38 -10.19 7.09
C TYR A 42 -10.89 -11.55 6.56
N VAL A 43 -9.56 -11.79 6.66
CA VAL A 43 -8.83 -12.99 6.16
C VAL A 43 -9.48 -14.34 6.53
N ASN A 44 -10.17 -14.41 7.67
CA ASN A 44 -10.71 -15.64 8.24
C ASN A 44 -11.98 -16.15 7.54
N GLU A 45 -12.71 -15.34 6.76
CA GLU A 45 -13.91 -15.80 6.05
C GLU A 45 -13.56 -16.72 4.85
N LEU A 46 -12.29 -16.73 4.42
CA LEU A 46 -11.76 -17.63 3.38
C LEU A 46 -11.55 -19.07 3.89
N ASP A 47 -11.72 -19.37 5.18
CA ASP A 47 -11.65 -20.74 5.70
C ASP A 47 -12.83 -21.60 5.24
N THR A 48 -13.93 -20.98 4.84
CA THR A 48 -15.14 -21.66 4.31
C THR A 48 -14.96 -22.23 2.90
N LEU A 49 -13.90 -21.80 2.20
CA LEU A 49 -13.53 -22.18 0.84
C LEU A 49 -12.63 -23.44 0.87
N SER A 50 -13.27 -24.61 1.03
CA SER A 50 -12.59 -25.89 1.28
C SER A 50 -12.21 -26.68 0.02
N LEU A 51 -12.69 -26.29 -1.18
CA LEU A 51 -12.36 -27.02 -2.41
C LEU A 51 -10.88 -26.82 -2.80
N PRO A 52 -10.25 -27.78 -3.50
CA PRO A 52 -8.85 -27.68 -3.92
C PRO A 52 -8.54 -26.43 -4.76
N SER A 53 -9.48 -26.03 -5.64
CA SER A 53 -9.41 -24.79 -6.41
C SER A 53 -9.41 -23.55 -5.52
N ASP A 54 -10.21 -23.59 -4.46
CA ASP A 54 -10.45 -22.43 -3.62
C ASP A 54 -9.25 -22.12 -2.72
N LYS A 55 -8.44 -23.13 -2.37
CA LYS A 55 -7.14 -22.96 -1.71
C LYS A 55 -6.15 -22.15 -2.56
N ALA A 56 -6.11 -22.39 -3.86
CA ALA A 56 -5.25 -21.63 -4.78
C ALA A 56 -5.70 -20.15 -4.83
N TYR A 57 -7.00 -19.90 -4.97
CA TYR A 57 -7.56 -18.54 -4.92
C TYR A 57 -7.26 -17.84 -3.58
N ARG A 58 -7.44 -18.52 -2.45
CA ARG A 58 -7.10 -18.00 -1.12
C ARG A 58 -5.64 -17.59 -1.02
N SER A 59 -4.71 -18.44 -1.48
CA SER A 59 -3.28 -18.13 -1.43
C SER A 59 -2.93 -16.89 -2.27
N LEU A 60 -3.60 -16.69 -3.41
CA LEU A 60 -3.40 -15.52 -4.25
C LEU A 60 -3.96 -14.25 -3.58
N ILE A 61 -5.16 -14.33 -3.01
CA ILE A 61 -5.81 -13.22 -2.29
C ILE A 61 -4.97 -12.81 -1.08
N LEU A 62 -4.44 -13.77 -0.32
CA LEU A 62 -3.54 -13.51 0.80
C LEU A 62 -2.29 -12.76 0.34
N LYS A 63 -1.62 -13.24 -0.72
CA LYS A 63 -0.44 -12.57 -1.27
C LYS A 63 -0.76 -11.15 -1.75
N LEU A 64 -1.91 -10.95 -2.39
CA LEU A 64 -2.34 -9.61 -2.83
C LEU A 64 -2.58 -8.69 -1.63
N LYS A 65 -3.26 -9.18 -0.59
CA LYS A 65 -3.52 -8.41 0.64
C LYS A 65 -2.23 -8.08 1.39
N GLU A 66 -1.30 -9.02 1.47
CA GLU A 66 0.03 -8.79 2.08
C GLU A 66 0.83 -7.76 1.27
N ALA A 67 0.82 -7.85 -0.05
CA ALA A 67 1.47 -6.89 -0.93
C ALA A 67 0.85 -5.48 -0.79
N GLU A 68 -0.48 -5.39 -0.75
CA GLU A 68 -1.20 -4.14 -0.55
C GLU A 68 -0.90 -3.54 0.84
N ALA A 69 -0.93 -4.36 1.89
CA ALA A 69 -0.56 -3.93 3.24
C ALA A 69 0.89 -3.44 3.31
N ALA A 70 1.82 -4.12 2.65
CA ALA A 70 3.21 -3.71 2.57
C ALA A 70 3.36 -2.37 1.81
N GLN A 71 2.65 -2.19 0.70
CA GLN A 71 2.63 -0.93 -0.05
C GLN A 71 2.07 0.22 0.80
N LEU A 72 0.97 -0.01 1.50
CA LEU A 72 0.34 0.98 2.39
C LEU A 72 1.29 1.35 3.54
N LEU A 73 1.95 0.37 4.17
CA LEU A 73 2.96 0.65 5.19
C LEU A 73 4.14 1.45 4.64
N GLN A 74 4.58 1.16 3.41
CA GLN A 74 5.64 1.93 2.75
C GLN A 74 5.20 3.37 2.50
N GLN A 75 3.96 3.60 2.03
CA GLN A 75 3.40 4.94 1.83
C GLN A 75 3.32 5.72 3.15
N ILE A 76 2.80 5.11 4.22
CA ILE A 76 2.74 5.72 5.55
C ILE A 76 4.15 6.09 6.04
N LYS A 77 5.13 5.20 5.86
CA LYS A 77 6.52 5.46 6.24
C LYS A 77 7.10 6.63 5.46
N GLN A 78 6.86 6.69 4.14
CA GLN A 78 7.30 7.80 3.29
C GLN A 78 6.68 9.13 3.72
N GLN A 79 5.39 9.14 4.04
CA GLN A 79 4.68 10.32 4.54
C GLN A 79 5.25 10.80 5.87
N LYS A 80 5.39 9.90 6.86
CA LYS A 80 6.01 10.22 8.16
C LYS A 80 7.43 10.74 8.02
N ASN A 81 8.22 10.18 7.09
CA ASN A 81 9.56 10.68 6.81
C ASN A 81 9.52 12.13 6.30
N ILE A 82 8.63 12.46 5.37
CA ILE A 82 8.47 13.83 4.86
C ILE A 82 8.07 14.79 5.98
N GLU A 83 7.09 14.42 6.80
CA GLU A 83 6.65 15.22 7.94
C GLU A 83 7.79 15.48 8.93
N SER A 84 8.57 14.45 9.26
CA SER A 84 9.73 14.55 10.15
C SER A 84 10.79 15.51 9.60
N LEU A 85 11.07 15.43 8.29
CA LEU A 85 12.02 16.32 7.61
C LEU A 85 11.55 17.78 7.63
N ILE A 86 10.29 18.05 7.29
CA ILE A 86 9.71 19.39 7.32
C ILE A 86 9.78 19.96 8.73
N LYS A 87 9.43 19.15 9.74
CA LYS A 87 9.49 19.55 11.15
C LYS A 87 10.92 19.92 11.55
N MET A 88 11.89 19.04 11.30
CA MET A 88 13.30 19.26 11.61
C MET A 88 13.84 20.53 10.93
N TRP A 89 13.63 20.68 9.63
CA TRP A 89 14.11 21.82 8.87
C TRP A 89 13.48 23.13 9.34
N SER A 90 12.17 23.12 9.65
CA SER A 90 11.48 24.28 10.21
C SER A 90 12.09 24.70 11.57
N HIS A 91 12.44 23.74 12.43
CA HIS A 91 13.13 24.04 13.68
C HIS A 91 14.53 24.63 13.43
N GLN A 92 15.29 24.07 12.49
CA GLN A 92 16.63 24.57 12.14
C GLN A 92 16.59 25.99 11.58
N MET A 93 15.59 26.34 10.77
CA MET A 93 15.44 27.67 10.21
C MET A 93 15.00 28.73 11.24
N LYS A 94 14.19 28.35 12.23
CA LYS A 94 13.72 29.30 13.26
C LYS A 94 14.87 29.91 14.06
N LEU A 95 15.92 29.14 14.37
CA LEU A 95 17.02 29.62 15.22
C LEU A 95 17.78 30.82 14.62
N PRO A 96 18.39 30.73 13.42
CA PRO A 96 19.06 31.88 12.79
C PRO A 96 18.09 33.02 12.45
N LEU A 97 16.83 32.72 12.13
CA LEU A 97 15.80 33.76 11.90
C LEU A 97 15.51 34.57 13.16
N SER A 98 15.38 33.92 14.32
CA SER A 98 15.20 34.62 15.60
C SER A 98 16.44 35.45 15.95
N ALA A 99 17.65 34.93 15.70
CA ALA A 99 18.89 35.67 15.91
C ALA A 99 18.94 36.93 15.02
N LEU A 100 18.63 36.79 13.72
CA LEU A 100 18.52 37.92 12.80
C LEU A 100 17.46 38.93 13.24
N SER A 101 16.28 38.47 13.68
CA SER A 101 15.22 39.34 14.19
C SER A 101 15.69 40.14 15.41
N LEU A 102 16.40 39.50 16.34
CA LEU A 102 16.96 40.17 17.51
C LEU A 102 18.04 41.18 17.11
N MET A 103 18.93 40.83 16.19
CA MET A 103 19.97 41.73 15.66
C MET A 103 19.37 43.00 15.03
N VAL A 104 18.29 42.84 14.26
CA VAL A 104 17.57 43.97 13.67
C VAL A 104 16.93 44.85 14.76
N GLN A 105 16.33 44.23 15.78
CA GLN A 105 15.69 44.94 16.89
C GLN A 105 16.69 45.71 17.77
N THR A 106 17.87 45.15 18.00
CA THR A 106 18.92 45.78 18.82
C THR A 106 19.78 46.77 18.05
N GLN A 107 19.48 47.02 16.77
CA GLN A 107 20.28 47.84 15.86
C GLN A 107 21.75 47.44 15.86
N SER A 108 22.02 46.13 15.92
CA SER A 108 23.39 45.64 15.95
C SER A 108 24.12 46.09 14.68
N THR A 109 25.32 46.64 14.84
CA THR A 109 26.17 47.13 13.73
C THR A 109 27.15 46.07 13.24
N ASP A 110 27.16 44.88 13.84
CA ASP A 110 28.10 43.82 13.48
C ASP A 110 27.64 43.06 12.22
N VAL A 111 28.06 43.58 11.07
CA VAL A 111 27.84 42.99 9.74
C VAL A 111 28.34 41.54 9.66
N LYS A 112 29.37 41.16 10.43
CA LYS A 112 29.90 39.78 10.39
C LYS A 112 28.89 38.80 10.99
N GLU A 113 28.21 39.17 12.07
CA GLU A 113 27.20 38.31 12.68
C GLU A 113 25.99 38.11 11.77
N TYR A 114 25.54 39.15 11.06
CA TYR A 114 24.51 39.02 10.03
C TYR A 114 24.93 38.05 8.93
N GLN A 115 26.14 38.21 8.38
CA GLN A 115 26.68 37.31 7.35
C GLN A 115 26.76 35.87 7.84
N GLN A 116 27.12 35.64 9.10
CA GLN A 116 27.14 34.30 9.69
C GLN A 116 25.74 33.67 9.76
N GLN A 117 24.70 34.42 10.16
CA GLN A 117 23.35 33.87 10.19
C GLN A 117 22.80 33.58 8.79
N VAL A 118 23.09 34.45 7.81
CA VAL A 118 22.73 34.22 6.41
C VAL A 118 23.43 32.98 5.87
N PHE A 119 24.74 32.83 6.11
CA PHE A 119 25.49 31.64 5.72
C PHE A 119 24.93 30.35 6.36
N ARG A 120 24.47 30.41 7.62
CA ARG A 120 23.80 29.27 8.27
C ARG A 120 22.50 28.90 7.58
N LEU A 121 21.68 29.87 7.18
CA LEU A 121 20.45 29.63 6.42
C LEU A 121 20.75 28.98 5.07
N GLU A 122 21.74 29.48 4.33
CA GLU A 122 22.18 28.89 3.06
C GLU A 122 22.67 27.46 3.24
N LYS A 123 23.45 27.19 4.30
CA LYS A 123 23.92 25.83 4.61
C LYS A 123 22.74 24.89 4.91
N TYR A 124 21.76 25.31 5.70
CA TYR A 124 20.57 24.49 5.97
C TYR A 124 19.73 24.25 4.73
N LEU A 125 19.61 25.24 3.84
CA LEU A 125 18.96 25.09 2.54
C LEU A 125 19.70 24.09 1.64
N ASN A 126 21.02 24.22 1.53
CA ASN A 126 21.86 23.32 0.73
C ASN A 126 21.80 21.88 1.24
N ASN A 127 21.76 21.68 2.56
CA ASN A 127 21.59 20.36 3.15
C ASN A 127 20.21 19.77 2.84
N LEU A 128 19.15 20.57 2.90
CA LEU A 128 17.80 20.14 2.52
C LEU A 128 17.75 19.73 1.05
N LEU A 129 18.26 20.56 0.15
CA LEU A 129 18.30 20.27 -1.29
C LEU A 129 19.11 19.02 -1.60
N SER A 130 20.27 18.85 -0.92
CA SER A 130 21.09 17.65 -1.05
C SER A 130 20.32 16.41 -0.61
N TYR A 131 19.64 16.47 0.54
CA TYR A 131 18.79 15.38 1.01
C TYR A 131 17.66 15.04 0.02
N LEU A 132 16.97 16.04 -0.54
CA LEU A 132 15.92 15.83 -1.53
C LEU A 132 16.47 15.16 -2.80
N LYS A 133 17.63 15.60 -3.27
CA LYS A 133 18.33 14.99 -4.41
C LYS A 133 18.70 13.54 -4.14
N PHE A 134 19.26 13.23 -2.96
CA PHE A 134 19.58 11.85 -2.57
C PHE A 134 18.33 10.97 -2.46
N LYS A 135 17.21 11.51 -1.95
CA LYS A 135 15.96 10.77 -1.86
C LYS A 135 15.36 10.44 -3.24
N GLN A 136 15.58 11.30 -4.24
CA GLN A 136 15.09 11.10 -5.60
C GLN A 136 15.95 10.11 -6.40
N HIS A 137 17.26 10.04 -6.12
CA HIS A 137 18.20 9.11 -6.76
C HIS A 137 18.45 7.89 -5.87
N HIS A 138 17.52 6.94 -5.91
CA HIS A 138 17.59 5.73 -5.07
C HIS A 138 18.59 4.66 -5.56
N ASP A 139 19.23 4.83 -6.73
CA ASP A 139 19.79 3.69 -7.50
C ASP A 139 21.26 3.75 -7.98
N ASP A 140 22.01 4.84 -7.77
CA ASP A 140 23.37 4.97 -8.38
C ASP A 140 24.56 4.76 -7.41
N PHE A 141 24.33 4.09 -6.28
CA PHE A 141 25.43 3.76 -5.37
C PHE A 141 26.01 2.38 -5.69
N ARG A 142 27.18 2.36 -6.34
CA ARG A 142 28.00 1.15 -6.52
C ARG A 142 29.03 1.07 -5.39
N PHE A 143 28.72 0.31 -4.35
CA PHE A 143 29.69 -0.02 -3.31
C PHE A 143 30.62 -1.13 -3.82
N GLN A 144 31.92 -0.85 -3.92
CA GLN A 144 32.95 -1.87 -4.15
C GLN A 144 33.73 -2.11 -2.85
N ILE A 145 33.96 -3.39 -2.54
CA ILE A 145 34.82 -3.79 -1.43
C ILE A 145 36.26 -3.61 -1.91
N VAL A 146 37.01 -2.72 -1.26
CA VAL A 146 38.45 -2.57 -1.49
C VAL A 146 39.17 -3.54 -0.56
N SER A 147 39.81 -4.56 -1.13
CA SER A 147 40.76 -5.39 -0.41
C SER A 147 42.08 -4.63 -0.27
N VAL A 148 42.52 -4.42 0.98
CA VAL A 148 43.85 -3.90 1.34
C VAL A 148 44.87 -5.03 1.27
#